data_AF-A0A816B307-F1
#
_entry.id   AF-A0A816B307-F1
#
_cell.length_a   1.000
_cell.length_b   1.000
_cell.length_c   1.000
_cell.angle_alpha   90.00
_cell.angle_beta   90.00
_cell.angle_gamma   90.00
#
_symmetry.space_group_name_H-M   'P 1'
#
loop_
_entity.id
_entity.type
_entity.pdbx_description
1 polymer ?
#
loop_
_entity_poly.entity_id
_entity_poly.type
_entity_poly.pdbx_seq_one_letter_code
_entity_poly.pdbx_strand_id
1 'polypeptide(L)'
;MFINLCTSVDNENGDTFVLKNEIFKELKPGLSSFVNDISKAAEQINNLLKIADQEVSRFKHRSTPLVLRATAGLRLLSETKQKLLLEGV
;
A
#
# COMPACT_ATOMS: atom_id res chain seq x y z
N MET A 1 -8.90 2.26 -3.09
CA MET A 1 -7.67 1.61 -2.58
C MET A 1 -6.53 2.50 -3.03
N PHE A 2 -5.55 2.80 -2.20
CA PHE A 2 -4.51 3.76 -2.57
C PHE A 2 -3.14 3.30 -2.11
N ILE A 3 -2.11 3.87 -2.73
CA ILE A 3 -0.73 3.79 -2.27
C ILE A 3 -0.22 5.21 -2.04
N ASN A 4 0.54 5.37 -0.95
CA ASN A 4 1.20 6.61 -0.62
C ASN A 4 2.71 6.34 -0.47
N LEU A 5 3.52 7.05 -1.26
CA LEU A 5 4.96 6.96 -1.22
C LEU A 5 5.54 8.25 -0.66
N CYS A 6 6.11 8.15 0.54
CA CYS A 6 6.76 9.27 1.21
C CYS A 6 8.28 9.11 1.12
N THR A 7 8.97 10.15 0.68
CA THR A 7 10.42 10.27 0.81
C THR A 7 10.72 11.26 1.91
N SER A 8 11.38 10.82 2.97
CA SER A 8 11.89 11.68 4.03
C SER A 8 13.42 11.79 3.98
N VAL A 9 13.94 12.88 4.53
CA VAL A 9 15.38 13.11 4.75
C VAL A 9 15.59 13.51 6.20
N ASP A 10 16.77 13.24 6.74
CA ASP A 10 17.14 13.72 8.07
C ASP A 10 17.20 15.25 8.08
N ASN A 11 16.82 15.86 9.21
CA ASN A 11 17.09 17.27 9.45
C ASN A 11 18.60 17.50 9.67
N GLU A 12 19.06 18.76 9.61
CA GLU A 12 20.48 19.11 9.75
C GLU A 12 21.12 18.66 11.07
N ASN A 13 20.31 18.41 12.11
CA ASN A 13 20.73 17.98 13.44
C ASN A 13 20.61 16.45 13.66
N GLY A 14 20.04 15.70 12.71
CA GLY A 14 19.83 14.24 12.78
C GLY A 14 18.69 13.78 13.71
N ASP A 15 17.97 14.68 14.36
CA ASP A 15 16.99 14.32 15.41
C ASP A 15 15.57 14.06 14.89
N THR A 16 15.23 14.57 13.70
CA THR A 16 13.91 14.37 13.10
C THR A 16 13.99 14.15 11.60
N PHE A 17 13.00 13.45 11.06
CA PHE A 17 12.81 13.29 9.63
C PHE A 17 11.89 14.37 9.08
N VAL A 18 12.28 14.96 7.95
CA VAL A 18 11.47 15.93 7.21
C VAL A 18 10.93 15.26 5.96
N LEU A 19 9.61 15.36 5.72
CA LEU A 19 8.99 14.90 4.48
C LEU A 19 9.47 15.77 3.31
N LYS A 20 10.12 15.14 2.34
CA LYS A 20 10.65 15.79 1.14
C LYS A 20 9.70 15.68 -0.05
N ASN A 21 9.10 14.51 -0.23
CA ASN A 21 8.19 14.24 -1.35
C ASN A 21 7.10 13.26 -0.93
N GLU A 22 5.92 13.42 -1.52
CA GLU A 22 4.77 12.54 -1.31
C GLU A 22 4.12 12.25 -2.66
N ILE A 23 3.87 10.97 -2.96
CA ILE A 23 3.15 10.54 -4.15
C ILE A 23 1.92 9.75 -3.71
N PHE A 24 0.75 10.27 -4.04
CA PHE A 24 -0.52 9.62 -3.76
C PHE A 24 -1.18 9.13 -5.05
N LYS A 25 -1.57 7.85 -5.09
CA LYS A 25 -2.34 7.28 -6.19
C LYS A 25 -3.47 6.42 -5.63
N GLU A 26 -4.66 6.58 -6.20
CA GLU A 26 -5.85 5.83 -5.83
C GLU A 26 -6.39 5.04 -7.03
N LEU A 27 -6.77 3.79 -6.78
CA LEU A 27 -7.52 2.93 -7.66
C LEU A 27 -8.90 2.62 -7.07
N LYS A 28 -9.89 2.48 -7.95
CA LYS A 28 -11.26 2.05 -7.62
C LYS A 28 -11.58 0.77 -8.41
N PRO A 29 -12.36 -0.17 -7.85
CA PRO A 29 -12.98 -0.14 -6.52
C PRO A 29 -12.01 -0.49 -5.37
N GLY A 30 -12.49 -0.44 -4.12
CA GLY A 30 -11.69 -0.77 -2.94
C GLY A 30 -11.52 -2.27 -2.71
N LEU A 31 -10.63 -2.65 -1.78
CA LEU A 31 -10.31 -4.06 -1.49
C LEU A 31 -11.56 -4.89 -1.14
N SER A 32 -12.48 -4.32 -0.35
CA SER A 32 -13.73 -4.97 0.06
C SER A 32 -14.71 -5.28 -1.09
N SER A 33 -14.48 -4.74 -2.30
CA SER A 33 -15.29 -5.08 -3.48
C SER A 33 -14.85 -6.40 -4.13
N PHE A 34 -13.68 -6.92 -3.77
CA PHE A 34 -13.09 -8.13 -4.37
C PHE A 34 -13.18 -9.36 -3.47
N VAL A 35 -14.07 -9.36 -2.49
CA VAL A 35 -14.20 -10.42 -1.47
C VAL A 35 -14.52 -11.80 -2.05
N ASN A 36 -15.15 -11.82 -3.22
CA ASN A 36 -15.49 -13.06 -3.93
C ASN A 36 -14.48 -13.41 -5.03
N ASP A 37 -13.45 -12.58 -5.25
CA ASP A 37 -12.45 -12.72 -6.33
C ASP A 37 -11.09 -12.18 -5.87
N ILE A 38 -10.39 -13.01 -5.08
CA ILE A 38 -9.08 -12.66 -4.50
C ILE A 38 -8.05 -12.37 -5.59
N SER A 39 -8.08 -13.10 -6.70
CA SER A 39 -7.15 -12.91 -7.82
C SER A 39 -7.18 -11.47 -8.34
N LYS A 40 -8.38 -10.89 -8.48
CA LYS A 40 -8.51 -9.48 -8.86
C LYS A 40 -8.05 -8.52 -7.77
N ALA A 41 -8.23 -8.86 -6.49
CA ALA A 41 -7.70 -8.07 -5.38
C ALA A 41 -6.17 -7.98 -5.44
N ALA A 42 -5.49 -9.12 -5.63
CA ALA A 42 -4.05 -9.22 -5.77
C ALA A 42 -3.55 -8.48 -7.02
N GLU A 43 -4.28 -8.58 -8.15
CA GLU A 43 -3.97 -7.83 -9.36
C GLU A 43 -4.02 -6.30 -9.14
N GLN A 44 -5.04 -5.81 -8.42
CA GLN A 44 -5.14 -4.38 -8.08
C GLN A 44 -4.00 -3.91 -7.19
N ILE A 45 -3.59 -4.70 -6.20
CA ILE A 45 -2.42 -4.40 -5.36
C ILE A 45 -1.14 -4.40 -6.20
N ASN A 46 -0.97 -5.38 -7.09
CA ASN A 46 0.17 -5.41 -8.00
C ASN A 46 0.24 -4.18 -8.90
N ASN A 47 -0.88 -3.62 -9.33
CA ASN A 47 -0.90 -2.38 -10.10
C ASN A 47 -0.42 -1.18 -9.27
N LEU A 48 -0.77 -1.10 -7.98
CA LEU A 48 -0.22 -0.10 -7.07
C LEU A 48 1.28 -0.30 -6.83
N LEU A 49 1.72 -1.54 -6.66
CA LEU A 49 3.14 -1.88 -6.46
C LEU A 49 3.99 -1.55 -7.68
N LYS A 50 3.47 -1.73 -8.90
CA LYS A 50 4.17 -1.31 -10.13
C LYS A 50 4.39 0.20 -10.16
N ILE A 51 3.43 0.99 -9.68
CA ILE A 51 3.61 2.43 -9.55
C ILE A 51 4.74 2.72 -8.54
N ALA A 52 4.74 2.03 -7.40
CA ALA A 52 5.83 2.19 -6.43
C ALA A 52 7.20 1.77 -6.97
N ASP A 53 7.27 0.69 -7.74
CA ASP A 53 8.50 0.18 -8.37
C ASP A 53 9.11 1.19 -9.36
N GLN A 54 8.26 1.96 -10.06
CA GLN A 54 8.70 3.01 -10.98
C GLN A 54 9.24 4.24 -10.25
N GLU A 55 8.67 4.59 -9.09
CA GLU A 55 9.05 5.79 -8.34
C GLU A 55 10.22 5.54 -7.37
N VAL A 56 10.36 4.33 -6.82
CA VAL A 56 11.41 3.97 -5.87
C VAL A 56 12.56 3.29 -6.59
N SER A 57 13.77 3.85 -6.49
CA SER A 57 14.96 3.25 -7.08
C SER A 57 15.26 1.85 -6.50
N ARG A 58 15.65 0.91 -7.36
CA ARG A 58 15.98 -0.50 -7.01
C ARG A 58 16.85 -0.67 -5.76
N PHE A 59 17.88 0.17 -5.61
CA PHE A 59 18.79 0.08 -4.47
C PHE A 59 18.15 0.47 -3.13
N LYS A 60 17.06 1.25 -3.15
CA LYS A 60 16.30 1.63 -1.94
C LYS A 60 15.21 0.63 -1.56
N HIS A 61 14.83 -0.30 -2.45
CA HIS A 61 13.74 -1.27 -2.17
C HIS A 61 13.94 -2.02 -0.86
N ARG A 62 15.17 -2.43 -0.53
CA ARG A 62 15.46 -3.15 0.72
C ARG A 62 15.27 -2.29 1.97
N SER A 63 15.46 -0.98 1.86
CA SER A 63 15.34 -0.02 2.97
C SER A 63 14.00 0.71 3.02
N THR A 64 13.16 0.56 1.99
CA THR A 64 11.86 1.22 1.91
C THR A 64 10.79 0.31 2.54
N PRO A 65 10.26 0.65 3.73
CA PRO A 65 9.21 -0.15 4.36
C PRO A 65 7.93 -0.07 3.54
N LEU A 66 7.28 -1.22 3.36
CA LEU A 66 5.97 -1.33 2.73
C LEU A 66 4.95 -1.80 3.77
N VAL A 67 3.84 -1.06 3.89
CA VAL A 67 2.78 -1.38 4.85
C VAL A 67 1.43 -1.36 4.13
N LEU A 68 0.76 -2.51 4.11
CA LEU A 68 -0.62 -2.62 3.65
C LEU A 68 -1.57 -2.39 4.83
N ARG A 69 -2.52 -1.46 4.68
CA ARG A 69 -3.54 -1.18 5.69
C ARG A 69 -4.92 -1.20 5.06
N ALA A 70 -5.85 -1.90 5.69
CA ALA A 70 -7.25 -1.89 5.32
C ALA A 70 -8.06 -1.01 6.27
N THR A 71 -9.05 -0.30 5.74
CA THR A 71 -9.88 0.65 6.50
C THR A 71 -11.25 0.03 6.83
N ALA A 72 -12.23 0.87 7.22
CA ALA A 72 -13.57 0.46 7.65
C ALA A 72 -14.27 -0.50 6.67
N GLY A 73 -14.06 -0.35 5.36
CA GLY A 73 -14.70 -1.21 4.36
C GLY A 73 -14.38 -2.70 4.53
N LEU A 74 -13.19 -3.04 5.02
CA LEU A 74 -12.82 -4.44 5.29
C LEU A 74 -13.44 -4.95 6.61
N ARG A 75 -13.51 -4.10 7.64
CA ARG A 75 -14.09 -4.44 8.95
C ARG A 75 -15.58 -4.82 8.89
N LEU A 76 -16.28 -4.41 7.83
CA LEU A 76 -17.69 -4.75 7.60
C LEU A 76 -17.91 -6.20 7.15
N LEU A 77 -16.85 -6.90 6.75
CA LEU A 77 -16.94 -8.29 6.29
C LEU A 77 -16.87 -9.27 7.46
N SER A 78 -17.28 -10.52 7.27
CA SER A 78 -17.04 -11.56 8.26
C SER A 78 -15.54 -11.83 8.43
N GLU A 79 -15.10 -12.18 9.64
CA GLU A 79 -13.69 -12.42 9.98
C GLU A 79 -13.03 -13.42 9.02
N THR A 80 -13.73 -14.50 8.66
CA THR A 80 -13.24 -15.50 7.69
C THR A 80 -12.94 -14.88 6.33
N LYS A 81 -13.82 -14.00 5.84
CA LYS A 81 -13.64 -13.31 4.55
C LYS A 81 -12.52 -12.28 4.60
N GLN A 82 -12.38 -11.58 5.73
CA GLN A 82 -11.27 -10.64 5.93
C GLN A 82 -9.94 -11.36 5.88
N LYS A 83 -9.80 -12.46 6.63
CA LYS A 83 -8.56 -13.25 6.71
C LYS A 83 -8.19 -13.81 5.34
N LEU A 84 -9.14 -14.45 4.66
CA LEU A 84 -8.93 -15.02 3.33
C LEU A 84 -8.52 -13.96 2.29
N LEU A 85 -9.09 -12.75 2.37
CA LEU A 85 -8.71 -11.67 1.47
C LEU A 85 -7.33 -11.08 1.79
N LEU A 86 -6.96 -10.96 3.07
CA LEU A 86 -5.67 -10.41 3.49
C LEU A 86 -4.50 -11.39 3.29
N GLU A 87 -4.74 -12.70 3.45
CA GLU A 87 -3.73 -13.73 3.18
C GLU A 87 -3.54 -13.99 1.69
N GLY A 88 -4.56 -13.67 0.88
CA GLY A 88 -4.54 -13.89 -0.56
C GLY A 88 -3.92 -12.76 -1.38
N VAL A 89 -3.45 -11.68 -0.75
CA VAL A 89 -2.89 -10.49 -1.40
C VAL A 89 -1.45 -10.21 -1.00
#